data_AF-A0A7C4NHB4-F1
#
_entry.id   AF-A0A7C4NHB4-F1
#
_cell.length_a   1.000
_cell.length_b   1.000
_cell.length_c   1.000
_cell.angle_alpha   90.00
_cell.angle_beta   90.00
_cell.angle_gamma   90.00
#
_symmetry.space_group_name_H-M   'P 1'
#
loop_
_entity.id
_entity.type
_entity.pdbx_description
1 polymer ?
#
loop_
_entity_poly.entity_id
_entity_poly.type
_entity_poly.pdbx_seq_one_letter_code
_entity_poly.pdbx_strand_id
1 'polypeptide(L)'
;MEEDKDGFPPEARGNDIDDEATAFPASDNTPGQAESRSAYDVFAAELEQCPWRKDYVQLRAEGWDWRKAAYIAWASSPAKERKPETQAELATTVLGLKSARTIQKWRENDPRIDERVAQLQVEPLLRHRADVINALVDVASRADANAHADRKLYLEMVGDYRPKMGLTGPNGGPIQTLNATDLAGLSDEELDQLIANLEAISRATGSAAAGQGADRTGAADGDGQSGQTHGSAPTVSAPADVDDAAPADADSGPAA
;
A
#
# COMPACT_ATOMS: atom_id res chain seq x y z
N MET A 1 10.15 2.81 44.60
CA MET A 1 11.02 3.52 43.65
C MET A 1 10.72 2.93 42.30
N GLU A 2 9.61 3.39 41.70
CA GLU A 2 9.28 3.07 40.32
C GLU A 2 10.10 4.03 39.45
N GLU A 3 10.98 3.47 38.64
CA GLU A 3 11.75 4.21 37.65
C GLU A 3 10.84 4.51 36.46
N ASP A 4 10.42 5.77 36.35
CA ASP A 4 9.82 6.36 35.15
C ASP A 4 10.78 6.15 33.96
N LYS A 5 10.45 5.18 33.12
CA LYS A 5 11.22 4.76 31.93
C LYS A 5 10.66 5.29 30.62
N ASP A 6 9.74 6.25 30.65
CA ASP A 6 9.35 7.00 29.47
C ASP A 6 10.26 8.23 29.34
N GLY A 7 11.49 7.98 28.91
CA GLY A 7 12.45 8.99 28.50
C GLY A 7 12.02 9.69 27.21
N PHE A 8 10.82 10.26 27.19
CA PHE A 8 10.44 11.24 26.17
C PHE A 8 11.11 12.56 26.57
N PRO A 9 11.96 13.15 25.70
CA PRO A 9 12.62 14.41 26.02
C PRO A 9 11.56 15.47 26.38
N PRO A 10 11.79 16.25 27.46
CA PRO A 10 10.84 17.25 27.91
C PRO A 10 10.62 18.26 26.78
N GLU A 11 9.40 18.28 26.27
CA GLU A 11 8.77 19.38 25.53
C GLU A 11 9.76 20.31 24.82
N ALA A 12 10.14 19.95 23.58
CA ALA A 12 10.54 20.95 22.61
C ALA A 12 9.34 21.89 22.40
N ARG A 13 9.28 22.95 23.21
CA ARG A 13 8.23 23.96 23.17
C ARG A 13 8.29 24.68 21.83
N GLY A 14 7.49 24.20 20.89
CA GLY A 14 6.69 24.99 19.95
C GLY A 14 7.36 25.84 18.87
N ASN A 15 8.59 26.37 19.03
CA ASN A 15 9.07 27.46 18.16
C ASN A 15 10.44 27.28 17.50
N ASP A 16 11.24 26.26 17.85
CA ASP A 16 12.59 26.07 17.29
C ASP A 16 12.65 25.14 16.07
N ILE A 17 11.50 24.75 15.50
CA ILE A 17 11.46 23.86 14.32
C ILE A 17 11.97 24.60 13.07
N ASP A 18 11.80 25.91 13.06
CA ASP A 18 12.24 26.81 12.00
C ASP A 18 13.35 27.71 12.51
N ASP A 19 14.56 27.15 12.62
CA ASP A 19 15.76 27.98 12.75
C ASP A 19 15.79 28.96 11.57
N GLU A 20 15.92 30.24 11.87
CA GLU A 20 15.98 31.34 10.92
C GLU A 20 16.96 31.06 9.78
N ALA A 21 18.08 30.39 10.10
CA ALA A 21 19.09 29.98 9.12
C ALA A 21 18.56 28.97 8.07
N THR A 22 17.60 28.14 8.45
CA THR A 22 17.01 27.10 7.58
C THR A 22 15.74 27.58 6.87
N ALA A 23 14.95 28.44 7.51
CA ALA A 23 13.73 29.00 6.94
C ALA A 23 14.02 30.16 5.97
N PHE A 24 15.06 30.95 6.23
CA PHE A 24 15.47 32.11 5.43
C PHE A 24 16.98 32.08 5.14
N PRO A 25 17.44 31.23 4.20
CA PRO A 25 18.87 31.09 3.94
C PRO A 25 19.52 32.34 3.31
N ALA A 26 18.73 33.32 2.87
CA ALA A 26 19.25 34.57 2.32
C ALA A 26 19.19 35.70 3.35
N SER A 27 20.16 36.63 3.29
CA SER A 27 20.22 37.77 4.20
C SER A 27 18.98 38.67 4.12
N ASP A 28 18.68 39.37 5.22
CA ASP A 28 17.53 40.30 5.34
C ASP A 28 17.48 41.39 4.27
N ASN A 29 18.64 41.81 3.77
CA ASN A 29 18.73 42.85 2.74
C ASN A 29 18.38 42.34 1.33
N THR A 30 18.14 41.03 1.16
CA THR A 30 17.78 40.47 -0.15
C THR A 30 16.35 40.90 -0.51
N PRO A 31 16.12 41.54 -1.68
CA PRO A 31 14.79 41.95 -2.09
C PRO A 31 13.78 40.79 -2.02
N GLY A 32 12.64 41.02 -1.34
CA GLY A 32 11.59 40.02 -1.15
C GLY A 32 11.69 39.19 0.15
N GLN A 33 12.77 39.30 0.94
CA GLN A 33 12.86 38.58 2.22
C GLN A 33 11.90 39.10 3.29
N ALA A 34 11.69 40.42 3.36
CA ALA A 34 10.72 41.01 4.29
C ALA A 34 9.30 40.48 4.04
N GLU A 35 8.87 40.39 2.77
CA GLU A 35 7.59 39.78 2.39
C GLU A 35 7.56 38.29 2.77
N SER A 36 8.67 37.58 2.57
CA SER A 36 8.77 36.16 2.90
C SER A 36 8.63 35.88 4.40
N ARG A 37 9.25 36.71 5.24
CA ARG A 37 9.18 36.61 6.71
C ARG A 37 7.78 36.92 7.21
N SER A 38 7.17 38.01 6.72
CA SER A 38 5.79 38.34 7.07
C SER A 38 4.80 37.24 6.65
N ALA A 39 5.01 36.62 5.49
CA ALA A 39 4.17 35.49 5.06
C ALA A 39 4.37 34.26 5.96
N TYR A 40 5.60 34.02 6.42
CA TYR A 40 5.89 32.93 7.34
C TYR A 40 5.24 33.12 8.71
N ASP A 41 5.20 34.34 9.25
CA ASP A 41 4.54 34.60 10.54
C ASP A 41 3.03 34.27 10.47
N VAL A 42 2.38 34.63 9.36
CA VAL A 42 0.98 34.27 9.09
C VAL A 42 0.82 32.76 8.96
N PHE A 43 1.70 32.13 8.17
CA PHE A 43 1.72 30.69 7.97
C PHE A 43 1.87 29.93 9.30
N ALA A 44 2.80 30.33 10.16
CA ALA A 44 3.06 29.66 11.44
C ALA A 44 1.82 29.71 12.36
N ALA A 45 1.06 30.80 12.34
CA ALA A 45 -0.19 30.92 13.09
C ALA A 45 -1.30 29.99 12.55
N GLU A 46 -1.39 29.81 11.22
CA GLU A 46 -2.38 28.93 10.59
C GLU A 46 -1.98 27.44 10.64
N LEU A 47 -0.68 27.16 10.66
CA LEU A 47 -0.12 25.82 10.64
C LEU A 47 -0.59 24.98 11.83
N GLU A 48 -0.77 25.59 13.00
CA GLU A 48 -1.29 24.93 14.20
C GLU A 48 -2.67 24.29 14.00
N GLN A 49 -3.45 24.77 13.03
CA GLN A 49 -4.80 24.28 12.72
C GLN A 49 -4.83 23.29 11.56
N CYS A 50 -3.69 23.09 10.88
CA CYS A 50 -3.61 22.27 9.69
C CYS A 50 -3.43 20.78 10.06
N PRO A 51 -4.26 19.86 9.54
CA PRO A 51 -4.16 18.42 9.84
C PRO A 51 -2.78 17.82 9.52
N TRP A 52 -2.09 18.40 8.54
CA TRP A 52 -0.80 17.96 8.03
C TRP A 52 0.42 18.59 8.71
N ARG A 53 0.21 19.34 9.80
CA ARG A 53 1.29 19.95 10.58
C ARG A 53 2.37 18.95 10.98
N LYS A 54 1.99 17.75 11.41
CA LYS A 54 2.95 16.72 11.85
C LYS A 54 3.92 16.35 10.73
N ASP A 55 3.42 16.14 9.52
CA ASP A 55 4.23 15.81 8.35
C ASP A 55 5.11 17.00 7.95
N TYR A 56 4.59 18.22 8.05
CA TYR A 56 5.39 19.43 7.85
C TYR A 56 6.61 19.49 8.79
N VAL A 57 6.41 19.29 10.09
CA VAL A 57 7.49 19.32 11.08
C VAL A 57 8.55 18.26 10.77
N GLN A 58 8.12 17.06 10.37
CA GLN A 58 9.03 16.00 9.94
C GLN A 58 9.85 16.42 8.72
N LEU A 59 9.21 17.02 7.70
CA LEU A 59 9.91 17.51 6.50
C LEU A 59 10.89 18.64 6.80
N ARG A 60 10.59 19.50 7.78
CA ARG A 60 11.53 20.52 8.24
C ARG A 60 12.75 19.90 8.91
N ALA A 61 12.57 18.87 9.72
CA ALA A 61 13.68 18.10 10.30
C ALA A 61 14.53 17.39 9.23
N GLU A 62 13.95 17.05 8.08
CA GLU A 62 14.66 16.50 6.92
C GLU A 62 15.42 17.57 6.10
N GLY A 63 15.28 18.86 6.43
CA GLY A 63 15.97 19.96 5.77
C GLY A 63 15.26 20.54 4.54
N TRP A 64 13.97 20.24 4.34
CA TRP A 64 13.19 20.85 3.26
C TRP A 64 12.92 22.32 3.52
N ASP A 65 13.08 23.18 2.51
CA ASP A 65 12.60 24.57 2.56
C ASP A 65 11.14 24.64 3.02
N TRP A 66 10.81 25.59 3.89
CA TRP A 66 9.51 25.58 4.57
C TRP A 66 8.32 25.66 3.61
N ARG A 67 8.41 26.38 2.49
CA ARG A 67 7.32 26.44 1.51
C ARG A 67 7.17 25.12 0.76
N LYS A 68 8.30 24.49 0.41
CA LYS A 68 8.28 23.16 -0.20
C LYS A 68 7.75 22.12 0.78
N ALA A 69 8.19 22.15 2.04
CA ALA A 69 7.74 21.26 3.10
C ALA A 69 6.22 21.38 3.31
N ALA A 70 5.70 22.60 3.41
CA ALA A 70 4.27 22.85 3.54
C ALA A 70 3.48 22.30 2.33
N TYR A 71 3.97 22.51 1.11
CA TYR A 71 3.37 21.92 -0.08
C TYR A 71 3.39 20.39 -0.06
N ILE A 72 4.52 19.77 0.28
CA ILE A 72 4.65 18.31 0.31
C ILE A 72 3.68 17.70 1.34
N ALA A 73 3.63 18.26 2.56
CA ALA A 73 2.71 17.82 3.63
C ALA A 73 1.23 17.98 3.23
N TRP A 74 0.89 19.10 2.60
CA TRP A 74 -0.46 19.34 2.09
C TRP A 74 -0.83 18.36 0.97
N ALA A 75 0.09 18.10 0.03
CA ALA A 75 -0.16 17.23 -1.10
C ALA A 75 -0.20 15.73 -0.71
N SER A 76 0.56 15.32 0.31
CA SER A 76 0.52 13.96 0.86
C SER A 76 -0.78 13.67 1.61
N SER A 77 -1.46 14.71 2.10
CA SER A 77 -2.72 14.56 2.83
C SER A 77 -3.87 14.05 1.95
N PRO A 78 -4.83 13.30 2.52
CA PRO A 78 -6.05 12.90 1.83
C PRO A 78 -6.81 14.11 1.28
N ALA A 79 -7.31 14.03 0.05
CA ALA A 79 -7.94 15.17 -0.62
C ALA A 79 -9.10 15.80 0.17
N LYS A 80 -9.85 14.99 0.94
CA LYS A 80 -10.97 15.46 1.78
C LYS A 80 -10.54 16.22 3.03
N GLU A 81 -9.29 16.06 3.47
CA GLU A 81 -8.75 16.63 4.70
C GLU A 81 -7.77 17.78 4.41
N ARG A 82 -7.52 18.07 3.14
CA ARG A 82 -6.67 19.18 2.72
C ARG A 82 -7.31 20.50 3.13
N LYS A 83 -6.60 21.22 3.98
CA LYS A 83 -6.87 22.62 4.29
C LYS A 83 -5.62 23.42 3.97
N PRO A 84 -5.71 24.45 3.11
CA PRO A 84 -6.85 24.82 2.24
C PRO A 84 -7.19 23.74 1.19
N GLU A 85 -8.32 23.87 0.48
CA GLU A 85 -8.82 22.81 -0.40
C GLU A 85 -8.06 22.74 -1.73
N THR A 86 -7.64 23.89 -2.24
CA THR A 86 -6.98 24.00 -3.55
C THR A 86 -5.52 24.40 -3.43
N GLN A 87 -4.69 23.96 -4.39
CA GLN A 87 -3.28 24.39 -4.47
C GLN A 87 -3.17 25.92 -4.71
N ALA A 88 -4.16 26.52 -5.38
CA ALA A 88 -4.22 27.96 -5.59
C ALA A 88 -4.37 28.70 -4.26
N GLU A 89 -5.32 28.28 -3.42
CA GLU A 89 -5.49 28.82 -2.07
C GLU A 89 -4.25 28.61 -1.23
N LEU A 90 -3.67 27.40 -1.19
CA LEU A 90 -2.43 27.14 -0.46
C LEU A 90 -1.33 28.14 -0.87
N ALA A 91 -1.15 28.35 -2.16
CA ALA A 91 -0.15 29.27 -2.66
C ALA A 91 -0.40 30.70 -2.17
N THR A 92 -1.63 31.21 -2.28
CA THR A 92 -1.91 32.63 -2.05
C THR A 92 -2.22 32.98 -0.60
N THR A 93 -3.03 32.16 0.09
CA THR A 93 -3.50 32.47 1.44
C THR A 93 -2.50 32.01 2.50
N VAL A 94 -1.88 30.85 2.30
CA VAL A 94 -1.01 30.22 3.30
C VAL A 94 0.46 30.55 3.06
N LEU A 95 0.96 30.39 1.82
CA LEU A 95 2.40 30.52 1.53
C LEU A 95 2.85 31.95 1.13
N GLY A 96 1.90 32.87 0.98
CA GLY A 96 2.15 34.25 0.54
C GLY A 96 2.71 34.38 -0.88
N LEU A 97 2.45 33.40 -1.76
CA LEU A 97 2.86 33.42 -3.15
C LEU A 97 1.85 34.15 -4.02
N LYS A 98 2.31 34.76 -5.12
CA LYS A 98 1.40 35.43 -6.08
C LYS A 98 0.50 34.46 -6.85
N SER A 99 0.95 33.21 -7.05
CA SER A 99 0.17 32.19 -7.78
C SER A 99 0.72 30.78 -7.55
N ALA A 100 -0.12 29.78 -7.82
CA ALA A 100 0.27 28.36 -7.81
C ALA A 100 1.30 28.00 -8.89
N ARG A 101 1.56 28.87 -9.88
CA ARG A 101 2.56 28.62 -10.94
C ARG A 101 3.97 28.47 -10.37
N THR A 102 4.27 29.15 -9.26
CA THR A 102 5.56 29.01 -8.58
C THR A 102 5.75 27.58 -8.05
N ILE A 103 4.71 27.00 -7.44
CA ILE A 103 4.72 25.62 -6.96
C ILE A 103 4.89 24.64 -8.12
N GLN A 104 4.17 24.85 -9.23
CA GLN A 104 4.34 24.04 -10.43
C GLN A 104 5.79 24.06 -10.92
N LYS A 105 6.41 25.25 -10.99
CA LYS A 105 7.81 25.40 -11.38
C LYS A 105 8.76 24.71 -10.39
N TRP A 106 8.45 24.67 -9.09
CA TRP A 106 9.26 23.91 -8.14
C TRP A 106 9.25 22.42 -8.45
N ARG A 107 8.08 21.84 -8.72
CA ARG A 107 7.94 20.42 -9.06
C ARG A 107 8.64 20.07 -10.38
N GLU A 108 8.52 20.93 -11.38
CA GLU A 108 9.19 20.75 -12.68
C GLU A 108 10.72 20.76 -12.54
N ASN A 109 11.28 21.59 -11.64
CA ASN A 109 12.73 21.70 -11.45
C ASN A 109 13.29 20.72 -10.41
N ASP A 110 12.45 20.18 -9.51
CA ASP A 110 12.88 19.34 -8.38
C ASP A 110 11.94 18.14 -8.24
N PRO A 111 12.15 17.06 -9.02
CA PRO A 111 11.29 15.86 -9.02
C PRO A 111 11.18 15.17 -7.66
N ARG A 112 12.17 15.39 -6.79
CA ARG A 112 12.19 14.87 -5.41
C ARG A 112 10.98 15.30 -4.59
N ILE A 113 10.36 16.44 -4.94
CA ILE A 113 9.11 16.90 -4.32
C ILE A 113 8.01 15.86 -4.52
N ASP A 114 7.79 15.41 -5.75
CA ASP A 114 6.73 14.46 -6.09
C ASP A 114 7.05 13.06 -5.54
N GLU A 115 8.32 12.67 -5.57
CA GLU A 115 8.79 11.42 -4.95
C GLU A 115 8.50 11.42 -3.44
N ARG A 116 8.77 12.52 -2.75
CA ARG A 116 8.51 12.62 -1.30
C ARG A 116 7.02 12.63 -0.98
N VAL A 117 6.19 13.28 -1.80
CA VAL A 117 4.73 13.22 -1.67
C VAL A 117 4.25 11.76 -1.75
N ALA A 118 4.71 11.01 -2.77
CA ALA A 118 4.34 9.62 -2.94
C ALA A 118 4.83 8.73 -1.78
N GLN A 119 6.05 8.98 -1.27
CA GLN A 119 6.58 8.27 -0.10
C GLN A 119 5.73 8.52 1.15
N LEU A 120 5.41 9.77 1.48
CA LEU A 120 4.57 10.10 2.65
C LEU A 120 3.18 9.49 2.58
N GLN A 121 2.60 9.38 1.38
CA GLN A 121 1.31 8.71 1.19
C GLN A 121 1.38 7.21 1.50
N VAL A 122 2.52 6.58 1.27
CA VAL A 122 2.74 5.13 1.46
C VAL A 122 3.29 4.82 2.85
N GLU A 123 3.96 5.76 3.52
CA GLU A 123 4.56 5.56 4.84
C GLU A 123 3.59 4.99 5.90
N PRO A 124 2.36 5.51 6.08
CA PRO A 124 1.42 4.93 7.04
C PRO A 124 1.14 3.45 6.77
N LEU A 125 1.03 3.04 5.51
CA LEU A 125 0.81 1.65 5.13
C LEU A 125 2.04 0.79 5.46
N LEU A 126 3.24 1.33 5.25
CA LEU A 126 4.49 0.62 5.55
C LEU A 126 4.72 0.44 7.04
N ARG A 127 4.31 1.39 7.89
CA ARG A 127 4.41 1.25 9.36
C ARG A 127 3.63 0.04 9.87
N HIS A 128 2.45 -0.23 9.30
CA HIS A 128 1.62 -1.37 9.66
C HIS A 128 1.95 -2.65 8.88
N ARG A 129 2.96 -2.65 8.01
CA ARG A 129 3.28 -3.79 7.16
C ARG A 129 3.60 -5.04 7.97
N ALA A 130 4.36 -4.91 9.06
CA ALA A 130 4.69 -6.03 9.93
C ALA A 130 3.44 -6.61 10.61
N ASP A 131 2.57 -5.75 11.14
CA ASP A 131 1.33 -6.16 11.80
C ASP A 131 0.39 -6.90 10.84
N VAL A 132 0.26 -6.38 9.60
CA VAL A 132 -0.54 -7.03 8.55
C VAL A 132 0.04 -8.39 8.17
N ILE A 133 1.38 -8.52 8.06
CA ILE A 133 2.03 -9.81 7.78
C ILE A 133 1.81 -10.80 8.95
N ASN A 134 1.92 -10.34 10.20
CA ASN A 134 1.66 -11.19 11.36
C ASN A 134 0.20 -11.68 11.38
N ALA A 135 -0.75 -10.78 11.14
CA ALA A 135 -2.17 -11.14 11.04
C ALA A 135 -2.41 -12.14 9.89
N LEU A 136 -1.75 -11.97 8.74
CA LEU A 136 -1.81 -12.93 7.64
C LEU A 136 -1.30 -14.32 8.06
N VAL A 137 -0.15 -14.39 8.74
CA VAL A 137 0.42 -15.65 9.25
C VAL A 137 -0.53 -16.32 10.25
N ASP A 138 -1.11 -15.54 11.17
CA ASP A 138 -2.06 -16.04 12.17
C ASP A 138 -3.31 -16.64 11.52
N VAL A 139 -3.87 -15.98 10.50
CA VAL A 139 -5.03 -16.49 9.76
C VAL A 139 -4.65 -17.71 8.93
N ALA A 140 -3.53 -17.66 8.20
CA ALA A 140 -3.08 -18.75 7.34
C ALA A 140 -2.78 -20.04 8.13
N SER A 141 -2.32 -19.92 9.38
CA SER A 141 -1.97 -21.06 10.23
C SER A 141 -3.18 -21.79 10.84
N ARG A 142 -4.39 -21.19 10.78
CA ARG A 142 -5.61 -21.81 11.33
C ARG A 142 -6.10 -22.95 10.43
N ALA A 143 -6.60 -24.02 11.04
CA ALA A 143 -7.27 -25.13 10.35
C ALA A 143 -8.73 -24.79 9.94
N ASP A 144 -8.97 -23.59 9.44
CA ASP A 144 -10.29 -23.11 8.99
C ASP A 144 -10.39 -23.14 7.45
N ALA A 145 -11.45 -23.70 6.88
CA ALA A 145 -11.66 -23.69 5.44
C ALA A 145 -11.65 -22.26 4.85
N ASN A 146 -12.10 -21.26 5.60
CA ASN A 146 -12.17 -19.87 5.15
C ASN A 146 -10.79 -19.21 4.97
N ALA A 147 -9.75 -19.72 5.65
CA ALA A 147 -8.38 -19.19 5.54
C ALA A 147 -7.62 -19.66 4.29
N HIS A 148 -8.30 -20.31 3.33
CA HIS A 148 -7.66 -20.79 2.10
C HIS A 148 -7.04 -19.65 1.26
N ALA A 149 -7.71 -18.50 1.17
CA ALA A 149 -7.21 -17.35 0.40
C ALA A 149 -5.90 -16.80 1.01
N ASP A 150 -5.86 -16.62 2.33
CA ASP A 150 -4.69 -16.15 3.07
C ASP A 150 -3.53 -17.12 2.98
N ARG A 151 -3.76 -18.43 3.09
CA ARG A 151 -2.72 -19.45 2.87
C ARG A 151 -2.15 -19.38 1.47
N LYS A 152 -3.01 -19.23 0.45
CA LYS A 152 -2.56 -19.11 -0.93
C LYS A 152 -1.69 -17.87 -1.11
N LEU A 153 -2.13 -16.73 -0.58
CA LEU A 153 -1.37 -15.47 -0.62
C LEU A 153 -0.03 -15.61 0.12
N TYR A 154 -0.02 -16.21 1.31
CA TYR A 154 1.19 -16.47 2.07
C TYR A 154 2.17 -17.34 1.28
N LEU A 155 1.71 -18.47 0.72
CA LEU A 155 2.53 -19.38 -0.08
C LEU A 155 3.06 -18.71 -1.35
N GLU A 156 2.30 -17.78 -1.93
CA GLU A 156 2.74 -16.95 -3.06
C GLU A 156 3.84 -15.97 -2.67
N MET A 157 3.69 -15.29 -1.53
CA MET A 157 4.69 -14.35 -1.00
C MET A 157 6.01 -15.02 -0.65
N VAL A 158 6.00 -16.24 -0.12
CA VAL A 158 7.22 -17.01 0.18
C VAL A 158 7.79 -17.74 -1.04
N GLY A 159 7.04 -17.79 -2.15
CA GLY A 159 7.44 -18.40 -3.40
C GLY A 159 7.22 -19.92 -3.52
N ASP A 160 6.65 -20.54 -2.48
CA ASP A 160 6.30 -21.97 -2.45
C ASP A 160 5.10 -22.30 -3.35
N TYR A 161 4.24 -21.32 -3.59
CA TYR A 161 3.18 -21.41 -4.58
C TYR A 161 3.43 -20.40 -5.69
N ARG A 162 3.50 -20.89 -6.93
CA ARG A 162 3.41 -20.04 -8.11
C ARG A 162 2.00 -20.15 -8.65
N PRO A 163 1.23 -19.06 -8.74
CA PRO A 163 0.00 -19.07 -9.51
C PRO A 163 0.33 -19.65 -10.88
N LYS A 164 -0.51 -20.56 -11.39
CA LYS A 164 -0.38 -21.00 -12.77
C LYS A 164 -0.44 -19.75 -13.62
N MET A 165 0.72 -19.31 -14.14
CA MET A 165 0.73 -18.23 -15.10
C MET A 165 -0.23 -18.68 -16.20
N GLY A 166 -1.20 -17.83 -16.55
CA GLY A 166 -1.96 -18.08 -17.76
C GLY A 166 -0.93 -18.30 -18.86
N LEU A 167 -0.89 -19.51 -19.41
CA LEU A 167 0.00 -19.80 -20.52
C LEU A 167 -0.48 -18.86 -21.63
N THR A 168 0.28 -17.80 -21.85
CA THR A 168 0.04 -16.85 -22.92
C THR A 168 0.73 -17.36 -24.16
N GLY A 169 0.08 -17.23 -25.30
CA GLY A 169 0.69 -17.51 -26.59
C GLY A 169 1.90 -16.60 -26.85
N PRO A 170 2.68 -16.86 -27.92
CA PRO A 170 3.91 -16.12 -28.23
C PRO A 170 3.75 -14.59 -28.33
N ASN A 171 2.51 -14.10 -28.49
CA ASN A 171 2.18 -12.67 -28.58
C ASN A 171 1.50 -12.12 -27.30
N GLY A 172 1.53 -12.83 -26.17
CA GLY A 172 0.84 -12.42 -24.93
C GLY A 172 -0.68 -12.63 -24.94
N GLY A 173 -1.25 -13.09 -26.05
CA GLY A 173 -2.67 -13.46 -26.17
C GLY A 173 -3.00 -14.80 -25.51
N PRO A 174 -4.28 -15.18 -25.40
CA PRO A 174 -4.67 -16.52 -24.95
C PRO A 174 -4.03 -17.58 -25.85
N ILE A 175 -3.67 -18.75 -25.30
CA ILE A 175 -3.36 -19.91 -26.15
C ILE A 175 -4.59 -20.17 -27.03
N GLN A 176 -4.40 -20.10 -28.34
CA GLN A 176 -5.41 -20.54 -29.29
C GLN A 176 -5.42 -22.06 -29.26
N THR A 177 -6.45 -22.63 -28.64
CA THR A 177 -6.76 -24.04 -28.79
C THR A 177 -7.52 -24.21 -30.11
N LEU A 178 -6.90 -24.88 -31.08
CA LEU A 178 -7.60 -25.26 -32.32
C LEU A 178 -8.74 -26.22 -31.95
N ASN A 179 -9.97 -25.86 -32.33
CA ASN A 179 -11.10 -26.77 -32.19
C ASN A 179 -11.25 -27.62 -33.46
N ALA A 180 -12.12 -28.64 -33.42
CA ALA A 180 -12.31 -29.55 -34.56
C ALA A 180 -12.79 -28.83 -35.84
N THR A 181 -13.48 -27.70 -35.70
CA THR A 181 -13.96 -26.88 -36.83
C THR A 181 -12.81 -26.12 -37.49
N ASP A 182 -11.86 -25.63 -36.70
CA ASP A 182 -10.66 -24.95 -37.21
C ASP A 182 -9.76 -25.92 -37.98
N LEU A 183 -9.73 -27.20 -37.57
CA LEU A 183 -9.01 -28.27 -38.25
C LEU A 183 -9.68 -28.73 -39.54
N ALA A 184 -11.02 -28.64 -39.62
CA ALA A 184 -11.78 -29.08 -40.79
C ALA A 184 -11.60 -28.17 -42.04
N GLY A 185 -11.07 -26.96 -41.85
CA GLY A 185 -10.79 -26.02 -42.94
C GLY A 185 -9.38 -26.11 -43.52
N LEU A 186 -8.52 -26.95 -42.95
CA LEU A 186 -7.14 -27.15 -43.42
C LEU A 186 -7.11 -28.14 -44.58
N SER A 187 -6.23 -27.90 -45.54
CA SER A 187 -5.90 -28.88 -46.58
C SER A 187 -5.16 -30.09 -46.00
N ASP A 188 -5.16 -31.20 -46.74
CA ASP A 188 -4.45 -32.43 -46.32
C ASP A 188 -2.95 -32.16 -46.12
N GLU A 189 -2.34 -31.32 -46.97
CA GLU A 189 -0.94 -30.92 -46.82
C GLU A 189 -0.68 -30.08 -45.56
N GLU A 190 -1.62 -29.22 -45.16
CA GLU A 190 -1.52 -28.42 -43.93
C GLU A 190 -1.72 -29.28 -42.68
N LEU A 191 -2.59 -30.29 -42.75
CA LEU A 191 -2.79 -31.28 -41.70
C LEU A 191 -1.53 -32.14 -41.49
N ASP A 192 -0.90 -32.61 -42.56
CA ASP A 192 0.35 -33.36 -42.50
C ASP A 192 1.48 -32.54 -41.89
N GLN A 193 1.58 -31.25 -42.25
CA GLN A 193 2.55 -30.34 -41.67
C GLN A 193 2.29 -30.09 -40.17
N LEU A 194 1.03 -29.99 -39.75
CA LEU A 194 0.64 -29.85 -38.35
C LEU A 194 1.02 -31.09 -37.54
N ILE A 195 0.73 -32.28 -38.07
CA ILE A 195 1.09 -33.57 -37.45
C ILE A 195 2.60 -33.69 -37.30
N ALA A 196 3.37 -33.39 -38.35
CA ALA A 196 4.83 -33.44 -38.31
C ALA A 196 5.42 -32.49 -37.24
N ASN A 197 4.85 -31.29 -37.10
CA ASN A 197 5.24 -30.34 -36.05
C ASN A 197 4.91 -30.85 -34.65
N LEU A 198 3.72 -31.44 -34.44
CA LEU A 198 3.31 -32.02 -33.16
C LEU A 198 4.19 -33.22 -32.77
N GLU A 199 4.55 -34.08 -33.72
CA GLU A 199 5.46 -35.20 -33.48
C GLU A 199 6.88 -34.75 -33.16
N ALA A 200 7.38 -33.70 -33.82
CA ALA A 200 8.67 -33.11 -33.49
C ALA A 200 8.68 -32.51 -32.07
N ILE A 201 7.61 -31.80 -31.69
CA ILE A 201 7.45 -31.25 -30.33
C ILE A 201 7.37 -32.37 -29.30
N SER A 202 6.55 -33.40 -29.52
CA SER A 202 6.38 -34.55 -28.61
C SER A 202 7.70 -35.30 -28.39
N ARG A 203 8.53 -35.46 -29.43
CA ARG A 203 9.88 -36.02 -29.30
C ARG A 203 10.80 -35.14 -28.46
N ALA A 204 10.75 -33.82 -28.65
CA ALA A 204 11.56 -32.88 -27.89
C ALA A 204 11.18 -32.84 -26.39
N THR A 205 9.88 -32.89 -26.06
CA THR A 205 9.40 -32.91 -24.67
C THR A 205 9.53 -34.28 -24.01
N GLY A 206 9.31 -35.37 -24.73
CA GLY A 206 9.48 -36.74 -24.23
C GLY A 206 10.96 -37.09 -23.92
N SER A 207 11.90 -36.54 -24.69
CA SER A 207 13.34 -36.74 -24.43
C SER A 207 13.85 -36.06 -23.16
N ALA A 208 13.16 -35.03 -22.66
CA ALA A 208 13.55 -34.34 -21.43
C ALA A 208 13.14 -35.11 -20.15
N ALA A 209 12.11 -35.96 -20.22
CA ALA A 209 11.61 -36.70 -19.06
C ALA A 209 12.37 -38.01 -18.77
N ALA A 210 13.05 -38.60 -19.76
CA ALA A 210 13.73 -39.89 -19.61
C ALA A 210 15.17 -39.81 -19.04
N GLY A 211 15.73 -38.61 -18.85
CA GLY A 211 17.16 -38.42 -18.49
C GLY A 211 17.48 -38.23 -17.00
N GLN A 212 16.51 -38.10 -16.11
CA GLN A 212 16.73 -37.80 -14.68
C GLN A 212 15.87 -38.70 -13.78
N GLY A 213 16.11 -40.00 -13.84
CA GLY A 213 15.30 -40.97 -13.07
C GLY A 213 15.99 -42.27 -12.70
N ALA A 214 17.33 -42.30 -12.68
CA ALA A 214 18.06 -43.53 -12.39
C ALA A 214 19.19 -43.31 -11.38
N ASP A 215 18.89 -42.79 -10.18
CA ASP A 215 19.71 -43.08 -8.99
C ASP A 215 19.07 -42.64 -7.65
N ARG A 216 17.91 -43.19 -7.25
CA ARG A 216 17.44 -43.12 -5.85
C ARG A 216 16.56 -44.32 -5.48
N THR A 217 17.17 -45.50 -5.41
CA THR A 217 16.62 -46.62 -4.62
C THR A 217 17.27 -46.60 -3.24
N GLY A 218 16.66 -45.84 -2.31
CA GLY A 218 16.98 -45.84 -0.89
C GLY A 218 15.73 -46.23 -0.11
N ALA A 219 15.79 -47.43 0.46
CA ALA A 219 14.75 -48.10 1.25
C ALA A 219 14.30 -47.30 2.48
N ALA A 220 13.00 -47.36 2.79
CA ALA A 220 12.49 -47.22 4.15
C ALA A 220 11.12 -47.89 4.24
N ASP A 221 11.13 -49.14 4.71
CA ASP A 221 10.01 -49.79 5.37
C ASP A 221 9.53 -48.94 6.56
N GLY A 222 8.21 -48.85 6.74
CA GLY A 222 7.60 -48.06 7.80
C GLY A 222 6.11 -48.27 7.91
N ASP A 223 5.71 -49.50 8.24
CA ASP A 223 4.43 -49.84 8.85
C ASP A 223 4.12 -48.90 10.03
N GLY A 224 2.87 -48.43 10.15
CA GLY A 224 2.49 -47.68 11.35
C GLY A 224 1.15 -46.96 11.36
N GLN A 225 0.10 -47.74 11.61
CA GLN A 225 -1.08 -47.36 12.42
C GLN A 225 -2.00 -46.21 11.95
N SER A 226 -3.13 -46.67 11.42
CA SER A 226 -4.47 -46.11 11.54
C SER A 226 -4.83 -45.76 12.99
N GLY A 227 -4.86 -44.46 13.30
CA GLY A 227 -5.47 -43.89 14.48
C GLY A 227 -6.81 -43.24 14.15
N GLN A 228 -7.90 -43.91 14.50
CA GLN A 228 -9.23 -43.31 14.60
C GLN A 228 -9.22 -42.24 15.70
N THR A 229 -9.61 -41.01 15.36
CA THR A 229 -10.03 -40.03 16.37
C THR A 229 -11.46 -39.61 16.09
N HIS A 230 -12.37 -40.19 16.88
CA HIS A 230 -13.68 -39.60 17.16
C HIS A 230 -13.47 -38.28 17.90
N GLY A 231 -13.75 -37.16 17.21
CA GLY A 231 -13.79 -35.83 17.81
C GLY A 231 -15.21 -35.28 17.76
N SER A 232 -15.89 -35.32 18.90
CA SER A 232 -17.23 -34.80 19.12
C SER A 232 -17.36 -33.32 18.72
N ALA A 233 -18.47 -33.01 18.04
CA ALA A 233 -18.88 -31.66 17.73
C ALA A 233 -19.20 -30.87 19.02
N PRO A 234 -18.76 -29.60 19.16
CA PRO A 234 -19.30 -28.71 20.16
C PRO A 234 -20.64 -28.13 19.67
N THR A 235 -21.70 -28.45 20.41
CA THR A 235 -23.00 -27.76 20.36
C THR A 235 -22.77 -26.27 20.68
N VAL A 236 -22.93 -25.40 19.68
CA VAL A 236 -22.95 -23.95 19.89
C VAL A 236 -24.36 -23.56 20.33
N SER A 237 -24.50 -23.22 21.61
CA SER A 237 -25.70 -22.59 22.17
C SER A 237 -26.00 -21.27 21.45
N ALA A 238 -27.24 -21.12 21.04
CA ALA A 238 -27.81 -19.87 20.56
C ALA A 238 -27.74 -18.77 21.63
N PRO A 239 -27.39 -17.52 21.28
CA PRO A 239 -27.68 -16.38 22.14
C PRO A 239 -29.18 -16.07 22.09
N ALA A 240 -29.72 -15.91 23.29
CA ALA A 240 -31.10 -15.57 23.58
C ALA A 240 -31.53 -14.23 22.97
N ASP A 241 -32.82 -14.19 22.65
CA ASP A 241 -33.63 -13.01 22.41
C ASP A 241 -33.27 -11.87 23.38
N VAL A 242 -32.94 -10.71 22.82
CA VAL A 242 -33.03 -9.44 23.54
C VAL A 242 -34.25 -8.73 23.00
N ASP A 243 -35.34 -8.93 23.74
CA ASP A 243 -36.54 -8.12 23.74
C ASP A 243 -36.22 -6.65 24.03
N ASP A 244 -36.90 -5.79 23.28
CA ASP A 244 -37.68 -4.66 23.79
C ASP A 244 -36.99 -3.61 24.68
N ALA A 245 -36.75 -2.42 24.11
CA ALA A 245 -37.07 -1.15 24.76
C ALA A 245 -36.96 0.01 23.76
N ALA A 246 -38.10 0.41 23.20
CA ALA A 246 -38.30 1.77 22.74
C ALA A 246 -38.37 2.72 23.96
N PRO A 247 -37.85 3.95 23.83
CA PRO A 247 -38.61 5.10 24.29
C PRO A 247 -38.66 6.17 23.18
N ALA A 248 -39.85 6.52 22.72
CA ALA A 248 -40.77 7.47 23.33
C ALA A 248 -40.48 8.91 22.86
N ASP A 249 -41.49 9.45 22.20
CA ASP A 249 -41.66 10.83 21.77
C ASP A 249 -41.34 11.86 22.87
N ALA A 250 -40.69 12.94 22.45
CA ALA A 250 -40.83 14.30 22.98
C ALA A 250 -40.43 15.21 21.81
N ASP A 251 -41.34 15.81 21.05
CA ASP A 251 -42.35 16.83 21.40
C ASP A 251 -41.84 17.97 22.30
N SER A 252 -42.20 19.20 21.92
CA SER A 252 -41.74 20.53 22.37
C SER A 252 -40.54 21.07 21.57
N GLY A 253 -40.63 22.11 20.73
CA GLY A 253 -41.68 23.07 20.42
C GLY A 253 -41.01 24.31 19.77
N PRO A 254 -41.71 25.13 18.97
CA PRO A 254 -41.16 26.36 18.40
C PRO A 254 -41.58 27.60 19.21
N ALA A 255 -40.61 28.47 19.51
CA ALA A 255 -40.76 29.89 19.88
C ALA A 255 -39.35 30.51 19.90
N ALA A 256 -39.03 31.67 19.33
CA ALA A 256 -39.79 32.74 18.69
C ALA A 256 -38.85 33.46 17.68
#